data_AF-B9EUM9-F1
#
_entry.id   AF-B9EUM9-F1
#
_cell.length_a   1.000
_cell.length_b   1.000
_cell.length_c   1.000
_cell.angle_alpha   90.00
_cell.angle_beta   90.00
_cell.angle_gamma   90.00
#
_symmetry.space_group_name_H-M   'P 1'
#
loop_
_entity.id
_entity.type
_entity.pdbx_description
1 polymer ?
#
loop_
_entity_poly.entity_id
_entity_poly.type
_entity_poly.pdbx_seq_one_letter_code
_entity_poly.pdbx_strand_id
1 'polypeptide(L)'
;MLPDIRLHARDFTQPDIGSGGRHNNAAGYTVDQTMAAYTATARWLLEPTITTPQRVTKKSIDLAFFLRDPYLHSIGRAVGHAIDGGGGTEELDLTVEADIAVADLTDEHKVSLGRRFWSFFQACPVVFRWLTRLTVDDCLSGPDDIPTLVNTCGRLRFLELRHSDVVDDAVLEIDAPRSQLVCLKLHHCNFRRVDLIRVPKLRRV
;
A
#
# COMPACT_ATOMS: atom_id res chain seq x y z
N MET A 1 13.75 -14.78 18.31
CA MET A 1 13.58 -13.70 17.32
C MET A 1 12.11 -13.65 16.95
N LEU A 2 11.52 -12.46 16.90
CA LEU A 2 10.12 -12.29 16.53
C LEU A 2 9.97 -12.47 15.00
N PRO A 3 8.93 -13.15 14.51
CA PRO A 3 8.76 -13.39 13.09
C PRO A 3 8.38 -12.09 12.36
N ASP A 4 8.96 -11.90 11.19
CA ASP A 4 8.54 -10.92 10.19
C ASP A 4 7.53 -11.58 9.26
N ILE A 5 6.40 -10.94 8.99
CA ILE A 5 5.43 -11.41 8.00
C ILE A 5 5.65 -10.62 6.72
N ARG A 6 5.91 -11.32 5.62
CA ARG A 6 5.95 -10.73 4.28
C ARG A 6 5.00 -11.48 3.36
N LEU A 7 4.16 -10.74 2.64
CA LEU A 7 3.23 -11.31 1.68
C LEU A 7 3.03 -10.37 0.50
N HIS A 8 3.41 -10.80 -0.69
CA HIS A 8 3.32 -10.02 -1.93
C HIS A 8 2.37 -10.67 -2.93
N ALA A 9 1.39 -9.92 -3.46
CA ALA A 9 0.42 -10.44 -4.42
C ALA A 9 1.06 -10.95 -5.71
N ARG A 10 2.20 -10.36 -6.11
CA ARG A 10 2.98 -10.83 -7.25
C ARG A 10 3.57 -12.23 -7.06
N ASP A 11 3.74 -12.71 -5.82
CA ASP A 11 4.19 -14.08 -5.57
C ASP A 11 3.12 -15.11 -5.92
N PHE A 12 1.86 -14.68 -6.07
CA PHE A 12 0.73 -15.50 -6.51
C PHE A 12 0.52 -15.41 -8.03
N THR A 13 1.20 -14.49 -8.71
CA THR A 13 1.20 -14.41 -10.18
C THR A 13 2.23 -15.39 -10.74
N GLN A 14 1.93 -16.05 -11.87
CA GLN A 14 2.92 -16.91 -12.52
C GLN A 14 4.14 -16.08 -12.95
N PRO A 15 5.36 -16.67 -12.96
CA PRO A 15 6.49 -16.06 -13.64
C PRO A 15 6.11 -15.85 -15.10
N ASP A 16 6.40 -14.67 -15.63
CA ASP A 16 6.21 -14.32 -17.04
C ASP A 16 7.03 -15.30 -17.89
N ILE A 17 6.38 -16.38 -18.37
CA ILE A 17 7.06 -17.39 -19.17
C ILE A 17 7.27 -16.74 -20.53
N GLY A 18 8.46 -16.17 -20.70
CA GLY A 18 8.92 -15.52 -21.91
C GLY A 18 8.44 -16.26 -23.16
N SER A 19 7.83 -15.50 -24.06
CA SER A 19 7.17 -15.97 -25.28
C SER A 19 8.06 -16.94 -26.06
N GLY A 20 7.84 -18.24 -25.88
CA GLY A 20 8.68 -19.26 -26.50
C GLY A 20 8.13 -20.65 -26.29
N GLY A 21 7.05 -20.99 -27.00
CA GLY A 21 6.61 -22.38 -27.08
C GLY A 21 5.11 -22.54 -27.18
N ARG A 22 4.61 -22.73 -28.42
CA ARG A 22 3.32 -23.36 -28.71
C ARG A 22 3.20 -24.65 -27.90
N HIS A 23 2.37 -24.65 -26.85
CA HIS A 23 1.54 -25.78 -26.39
C HIS A 23 0.74 -25.34 -25.15
N ASN A 24 -0.56 -25.09 -25.37
CA ASN A 24 -1.69 -25.26 -24.45
C ASN A 24 -1.39 -25.29 -22.93
N ASN A 25 -1.51 -24.12 -22.28
CA ASN A 25 -2.08 -23.87 -20.94
C ASN A 25 -1.49 -22.60 -20.28
N ALA A 26 -1.39 -21.49 -21.02
CA ALA A 26 -1.18 -20.18 -20.41
C ALA A 26 -2.51 -19.65 -19.82
N ALA A 27 -3.15 -20.44 -18.96
CA ALA A 27 -4.21 -19.94 -18.09
C ALA A 27 -3.54 -19.15 -16.97
N GLY A 28 -2.99 -17.97 -17.32
CA GLY A 28 -2.44 -17.06 -16.33
C GLY A 28 -3.50 -16.76 -15.28
N TYR A 29 -3.12 -16.77 -14.01
CA TYR A 29 -4.03 -16.37 -12.94
C TYR A 29 -4.52 -14.95 -13.22
N THR A 30 -5.84 -14.76 -13.22
CA THR A 30 -6.40 -13.42 -13.30
C THR A 30 -6.03 -12.66 -12.03
N VAL A 31 -5.99 -11.33 -12.09
CA VAL A 31 -5.78 -10.48 -10.90
C VAL A 31 -6.77 -10.86 -9.79
N ASP A 32 -8.00 -11.21 -10.16
CA ASP A 32 -9.04 -11.63 -9.22
C ASP A 32 -8.67 -12.92 -8.48
N GLN A 33 -8.19 -13.94 -9.19
CA GLN A 33 -7.74 -15.19 -8.58
C GLN A 33 -6.52 -14.98 -7.68
N THR A 34 -5.55 -14.18 -8.15
CA THR A 34 -4.37 -13.77 -7.38
C THR A 34 -4.78 -13.09 -6.08
N MET A 35 -5.68 -12.11 -6.16
CA MET A 35 -6.14 -11.37 -4.98
C MET A 35 -7.00 -12.20 -4.04
N ALA A 36 -7.80 -13.14 -4.56
CA ALA A 36 -8.54 -14.09 -3.72
C ALA A 36 -7.59 -14.97 -2.90
N ALA A 37 -6.57 -15.55 -3.54
CA ALA A 37 -5.56 -16.39 -2.88
C ALA A 37 -4.71 -15.59 -1.88
N TYR A 38 -4.27 -14.39 -2.29
CA TYR A 38 -3.55 -13.45 -1.43
C TYR A 38 -4.36 -13.12 -0.17
N THR A 39 -5.63 -12.75 -0.35
CA THR A 39 -6.51 -12.34 0.76
C THR A 39 -6.77 -13.49 1.72
N ALA A 40 -6.98 -14.70 1.21
CA ALA A 40 -7.12 -15.89 2.06
C ALA A 40 -5.86 -16.14 2.88
N THR A 41 -4.68 -15.99 2.26
CA THR A 41 -3.38 -16.15 2.93
C THR A 41 -3.13 -15.07 3.98
N ALA A 42 -3.40 -13.81 3.66
CA ALA A 42 -3.29 -12.68 4.58
C ALA A 42 -4.18 -12.90 5.82
N ARG A 43 -5.42 -13.35 5.64
CA ARG A 43 -6.32 -13.68 6.74
C ARG A 43 -5.77 -14.79 7.60
N TRP A 44 -5.30 -15.88 7.00
CA TRP A 44 -4.74 -17.01 7.73
C TRP A 44 -3.50 -16.61 8.57
N LEU A 45 -2.65 -15.72 8.06
CA LEU A 45 -1.44 -15.25 8.75
C LEU A 45 -1.70 -14.20 9.85
N LEU A 46 -2.75 -13.39 9.69
CA LEU A 46 -2.97 -12.19 10.49
C LEU A 46 -4.14 -12.30 11.46
N GLU A 47 -5.21 -13.03 11.10
CA GLU A 47 -6.35 -13.23 11.97
C GLU A 47 -6.01 -14.27 13.07
N PRO A 48 -6.45 -14.04 14.32
CA PRO A 48 -6.31 -15.03 15.37
C PRO A 48 -7.13 -16.28 15.04
N THR A 49 -6.55 -17.47 15.17
CA THR A 49 -7.27 -18.74 15.04
C THR A 49 -7.27 -19.51 16.36
N ILE A 50 -8.19 -20.46 16.51
CA ILE A 50 -8.29 -21.33 17.70
C ILE A 50 -6.97 -22.08 17.95
N THR A 51 -6.26 -22.45 16.88
CA THR A 51 -4.98 -23.19 16.93
C THR A 51 -3.74 -22.31 17.00
N THR A 52 -3.88 -20.99 16.81
CA THR A 52 -2.82 -20.00 17.06
C THR A 52 -3.19 -19.11 18.24
N PRO A 53 -3.39 -19.66 19.45
CA PRO A 53 -3.67 -18.86 20.62
C PRO A 53 -2.39 -18.07 20.94
N GLN A 54 -2.48 -16.76 20.74
CA GLN A 54 -1.52 -15.79 21.27
C GLN A 54 -0.20 -15.63 20.49
N ARG A 55 -0.25 -14.66 19.56
CA ARG A 55 0.61 -13.47 19.62
C ARG A 55 2.10 -13.76 19.85
N VAL A 56 2.76 -14.35 18.85
CA VAL A 56 4.14 -13.91 18.64
C VAL A 56 4.04 -12.42 18.36
N THR A 57 4.62 -11.57 19.20
CA THR A 57 4.75 -10.15 18.90
C THR A 57 5.43 -10.06 17.55
N LYS A 58 4.77 -9.54 16.52
CA LYS A 58 5.32 -9.51 15.16
C LYS A 58 6.23 -8.30 15.11
N LYS A 59 7.48 -8.47 14.68
CA LYS A 59 8.36 -7.30 14.60
C LYS A 59 7.91 -6.37 13.47
N SER A 60 7.68 -6.96 12.30
CA SER A 60 7.19 -6.24 11.12
C SER A 60 6.12 -7.03 10.36
N ILE A 61 5.20 -6.29 9.74
CA ILE A 61 4.22 -6.80 8.76
C ILE A 61 4.46 -6.02 7.47
N ASP A 62 4.82 -6.72 6.40
CA ASP A 62 5.07 -6.18 5.07
C ASP A 62 4.10 -6.82 4.08
N LEU A 63 3.21 -6.00 3.52
CA LEU A 63 2.15 -6.46 2.61
C LEU A 63 2.20 -5.67 1.31
N ALA A 64 2.38 -6.38 0.20
CA ALA A 64 2.23 -5.80 -1.13
C ALA A 64 1.02 -6.40 -1.85
N PHE A 65 0.08 -5.57 -2.31
CA PHE A 65 -1.14 -6.03 -2.94
C PHE A 65 -1.69 -5.06 -3.98
N PHE A 66 -2.56 -5.59 -4.86
CA PHE A 66 -3.25 -4.78 -5.87
C PHE A 66 -4.46 -4.07 -5.27
N LEU A 67 -4.67 -2.82 -5.67
CA LEU A 67 -5.77 -1.96 -5.21
C LEU A 67 -7.10 -2.34 -5.87
N ARG A 68 -7.65 -3.48 -5.44
CA ARG A 68 -8.81 -4.11 -6.07
C ARG A 68 -9.88 -4.52 -5.06
N ASP A 69 -11.10 -4.10 -5.34
CA ASP A 69 -12.28 -4.57 -4.63
C ASP A 69 -12.70 -5.97 -5.10
N PRO A 70 -13.30 -6.80 -4.22
CA PRO A 70 -13.77 -6.50 -2.85
C PRO A 70 -12.73 -6.80 -1.74
N TYR A 71 -11.46 -6.99 -2.08
CA TYR A 71 -10.46 -7.59 -1.18
C TYR A 71 -9.93 -6.66 -0.09
N LEU A 72 -9.92 -5.35 -0.34
CA LEU A 72 -9.25 -4.34 0.49
C LEU A 72 -9.76 -4.33 1.94
N HIS A 73 -11.08 -4.39 2.13
CA HIS A 73 -11.68 -4.40 3.46
C HIS A 73 -11.29 -5.65 4.25
N SER A 74 -11.23 -6.80 3.57
CA SER A 74 -10.82 -8.06 4.18
C SER A 74 -9.35 -8.03 4.62
N ILE A 75 -8.46 -7.49 3.78
CA ILE A 75 -7.05 -7.30 4.12
C ILE A 75 -6.91 -6.35 5.32
N GLY A 76 -7.56 -5.19 5.27
CA GLY A 76 -7.48 -4.20 6.34
C GLY A 76 -8.02 -4.71 7.68
N ARG A 77 -9.10 -5.49 7.66
CA ARG A 77 -9.62 -6.19 8.84
C ARG A 77 -8.59 -7.17 9.41
N ALA A 78 -7.96 -7.98 8.57
CA ALA A 78 -6.97 -8.95 9.00
C ALA A 78 -5.75 -8.26 9.65
N VAL A 79 -5.27 -7.17 9.05
CA VAL A 79 -4.22 -6.32 9.62
C VAL A 79 -4.64 -5.70 10.96
N GLY A 80 -5.88 -5.19 11.04
CA GLY A 80 -6.44 -4.64 12.29
C GLY A 80 -6.39 -5.65 13.44
N HIS A 81 -6.81 -6.90 13.20
CA HIS A 81 -6.73 -7.97 14.19
C HIS A 81 -5.29 -8.27 14.63
N ALA A 82 -4.34 -8.26 13.70
CA ALA A 82 -2.93 -8.52 14.02
C ALA A 82 -2.31 -7.43 14.91
N ILE A 83 -2.80 -6.19 14.81
CA ILE A 83 -2.22 -5.02 15.51
C ILE A 83 -2.94 -4.74 16.83
N ASP A 84 -4.27 -4.75 16.86
CA ASP A 84 -5.05 -4.49 18.08
C ASP A 84 -4.91 -5.62 19.10
N GLY A 85 -4.46 -6.80 18.66
CA GLY A 85 -4.12 -7.92 19.50
C GLY A 85 -2.93 -7.69 20.43
N GLY A 86 -2.60 -6.48 20.89
CA GLY A 86 -1.61 -6.21 21.94
C GLY A 86 -0.18 -6.73 21.68
N GLY A 87 0.08 -7.26 20.49
CA GLY A 87 1.34 -7.90 20.10
C GLY A 87 2.41 -6.89 19.66
N GLY A 88 2.17 -5.59 19.80
CA GLY A 88 3.18 -4.56 19.65
C GLY A 88 3.93 -4.61 18.32
N THR A 89 3.23 -4.71 17.19
CA THR A 89 3.90 -4.60 15.89
C THR A 89 4.62 -3.26 15.78
N GLU A 90 5.94 -3.30 15.59
CA GLU A 90 6.77 -2.10 15.52
C GLU A 90 6.60 -1.40 14.17
N GLU A 91 6.50 -2.21 13.10
CA GLU A 91 6.50 -1.75 11.71
C GLU A 91 5.36 -2.38 10.91
N LEU A 92 4.59 -1.53 10.24
CA LEU A 92 3.58 -1.92 9.25
C LEU A 92 3.94 -1.23 7.94
N ASP A 93 4.32 -2.03 6.97
CA ASP A 93 4.75 -1.60 5.65
C ASP A 93 3.71 -2.08 4.63
N LEU A 94 3.13 -1.14 3.89
CA LEU A 94 2.19 -1.45 2.82
C LEU A 94 2.72 -0.97 1.48
N THR A 95 2.61 -1.84 0.47
CA THR A 95 2.81 -1.50 -0.93
C THR A 95 1.48 -1.72 -1.66
N VAL A 96 0.88 -0.63 -2.13
CA VAL A 96 -0.42 -0.62 -2.80
C VAL A 96 -0.20 -0.32 -4.27
N GLU A 97 -0.45 -1.32 -5.11
CA GLU A 97 -0.15 -1.26 -6.54
C GLU A 97 -1.44 -1.18 -7.36
N ALA A 98 -1.37 -0.56 -8.55
CA ALA A 98 -2.46 -0.61 -9.52
C ALA A 98 -2.69 -2.06 -9.99
N ASP A 99 -3.94 -2.41 -10.26
CA ASP A 99 -4.30 -3.70 -10.86
C ASP A 99 -4.24 -3.71 -12.41
N ILE A 100 -3.71 -2.64 -12.99
CA ILE A 100 -3.62 -2.38 -14.42
C ILE A 100 -2.16 -2.02 -14.72
N ALA A 101 -1.62 -2.52 -15.83
CA ALA A 101 -0.27 -2.18 -16.25
C ALA A 101 -0.17 -0.68 -16.57
N VAL A 102 0.98 -0.06 -16.25
CA VAL A 102 1.24 1.37 -16.49
C VAL A 102 0.97 1.76 -17.96
N ALA A 103 1.27 0.86 -18.91
CA ALA A 103 1.04 1.10 -20.34
C ALA A 103 -0.45 1.19 -20.74
N ASP A 104 -1.35 0.58 -19.96
CA ASP A 104 -2.79 0.54 -20.21
C ASP A 104 -3.56 1.51 -19.28
N LEU A 105 -2.83 2.29 -18.49
CA LEU A 105 -3.42 3.16 -17.48
C LEU A 105 -3.93 4.46 -18.11
N THR A 106 -5.20 4.76 -17.89
CA THR A 106 -5.87 5.99 -18.34
C THR A 106 -6.14 6.90 -17.14
N ASP A 107 -6.46 8.17 -17.40
CA ASP A 107 -6.86 9.10 -16.33
C ASP A 107 -8.11 8.62 -15.58
N GLU A 108 -9.05 7.96 -16.28
CA GLU A 108 -10.22 7.34 -15.66
C GLU A 108 -9.82 6.21 -14.70
N HIS A 109 -8.83 5.40 -15.07
CA HIS A 109 -8.26 4.38 -14.20
C HIS A 109 -7.60 5.00 -12.96
N LYS A 110 -6.81 6.07 -13.12
CA LYS A 110 -6.17 6.79 -11.99
C LYS A 110 -7.21 7.34 -11.02
N VAL A 111 -8.28 7.98 -11.52
CA VAL A 111 -9.39 8.48 -10.68
C VAL A 111 -10.08 7.32 -9.94
N SER A 112 -10.30 6.20 -10.61
CA SER A 112 -10.88 5.00 -10.00
C SER A 112 -9.98 4.43 -8.89
N LEU A 113 -8.67 4.32 -9.15
CA LEU A 113 -7.67 3.89 -8.17
C LEU A 113 -7.65 4.82 -6.96
N GLY A 114 -7.61 6.14 -7.16
CA GLY A 114 -7.67 7.08 -6.04
C GLY A 114 -8.92 6.96 -5.20
N ARG A 115 -10.09 6.77 -5.82
CA ARG A 115 -11.35 6.51 -5.09
C ARG A 115 -11.27 5.22 -4.27
N ARG A 116 -10.73 4.13 -4.83
CA ARG A 116 -10.56 2.87 -4.10
C ARG A 116 -9.58 3.02 -2.93
N PHE A 117 -8.47 3.73 -3.15
CA PHE A 117 -7.48 3.98 -2.10
C PHE A 117 -8.12 4.74 -0.94
N TRP A 118 -8.80 5.85 -1.21
CA TRP A 118 -9.44 6.64 -0.17
C TRP A 118 -10.61 5.93 0.50
N SER A 119 -11.36 5.11 -0.23
CA SER A 119 -12.38 4.22 0.35
C SER A 119 -11.75 3.23 1.34
N PHE A 120 -10.64 2.58 0.96
CA PHE A 120 -9.88 1.70 1.85
C PHE A 120 -9.32 2.45 3.05
N PHE A 121 -8.78 3.64 2.84
CA PHE A 121 -8.27 4.53 3.88
C PHE A 121 -9.34 4.84 4.94
N GLN A 122 -10.54 5.21 4.50
CA GLN A 122 -11.66 5.54 5.38
C GLN A 122 -12.25 4.30 6.06
N ALA A 123 -12.29 3.16 5.37
CA ALA A 123 -12.85 1.92 5.91
C ALA A 123 -11.91 1.22 6.91
N CYS A 124 -10.60 1.50 6.88
CA CYS A 124 -9.60 0.82 7.69
C CYS A 124 -8.67 1.80 8.44
N PRO A 125 -9.20 2.75 9.23
CA PRO A 125 -8.40 3.82 9.84
C PRO A 125 -7.33 3.30 10.81
N VAL A 126 -7.57 2.16 11.46
CA VAL A 126 -6.59 1.53 12.36
C VAL A 126 -5.32 1.15 11.59
N VAL A 127 -5.44 0.62 10.38
CA VAL A 127 -4.29 0.24 9.55
C VAL A 127 -3.40 1.46 9.30
N PHE A 128 -3.99 2.57 8.82
CA PHE A 128 -3.26 3.79 8.47
C PHE A 128 -2.71 4.56 9.68
N ARG A 129 -3.32 4.39 10.87
CA ARG A 129 -2.77 4.92 12.13
C ARG A 129 -1.46 4.22 12.53
N TRP A 130 -1.30 2.95 12.17
CA TRP A 130 -0.14 2.13 12.52
C TRP A 130 0.94 2.06 11.44
N LEU A 131 0.62 2.56 10.24
CA LEU A 131 1.48 2.54 9.07
C LEU A 131 2.83 3.24 9.31
N THR A 132 3.93 2.54 9.01
CA THR A 132 5.30 3.05 9.10
C THR A 132 5.93 3.31 7.74
N ARG A 133 5.57 2.51 6.74
CA ARG A 133 5.96 2.72 5.34
C ARG A 133 4.74 2.58 4.44
N LEU A 134 4.65 3.46 3.47
CA LEU A 134 3.69 3.35 2.39
C LEU A 134 4.39 3.55 1.07
N THR A 135 4.18 2.59 0.17
CA THR A 135 4.47 2.73 -1.25
C THR A 135 3.14 2.68 -1.98
N VAL A 136 2.85 3.66 -2.81
CA VAL A 136 1.61 3.75 -3.58
C VAL A 136 1.92 4.04 -5.04
N ASP A 137 1.20 3.35 -5.92
CA ASP A 137 1.31 3.50 -7.36
C ASP A 137 0.02 4.10 -7.93
N ASP A 138 0.14 5.18 -8.70
CA ASP A 138 -0.94 5.75 -9.53
C ASP A 138 -2.28 6.07 -8.84
N CYS A 139 -2.31 6.17 -7.50
CA CYS A 139 -3.56 6.34 -6.75
C CYS A 139 -3.70 7.67 -6.00
N LEU A 140 -2.63 8.45 -5.85
CA LEU A 140 -2.68 9.76 -5.19
C LEU A 140 -2.42 10.86 -6.23
N SER A 141 -3.48 11.34 -6.88
CA SER A 141 -3.42 12.36 -7.95
C SER A 141 -4.07 13.69 -7.57
N GLY A 142 -4.76 13.76 -6.43
CA GLY A 142 -5.33 14.99 -5.90
C GLY A 142 -4.27 15.88 -5.22
N PRO A 143 -4.41 17.22 -5.29
CA PRO A 143 -3.46 18.15 -4.69
C PRO A 143 -3.35 17.98 -3.17
N ASP A 144 -4.45 17.61 -2.51
CA ASP A 144 -4.53 17.43 -1.06
C ASP A 144 -4.28 15.99 -0.60
N ASP A 145 -4.09 15.05 -1.53
CA ASP A 145 -4.02 13.63 -1.20
C ASP A 145 -2.82 13.31 -0.30
N ILE A 146 -1.63 13.75 -0.74
CA ILE A 146 -0.37 13.50 -0.06
C ILE A 146 -0.30 14.26 1.28
N PRO A 147 -0.66 15.56 1.36
CA PRO A 147 -0.71 16.27 2.64
C PRO A 147 -1.68 15.63 3.63
N THR A 148 -2.85 15.21 3.17
CA THR A 148 -3.87 14.55 4.01
C THR A 148 -3.34 13.22 4.55
N LEU A 149 -2.73 12.41 3.70
CA LEU A 149 -2.12 11.13 4.08
C LEU A 149 -1.03 11.32 5.14
N VAL A 150 -0.08 12.23 4.90
CA VAL A 150 1.05 12.47 5.82
C VAL A 150 0.59 13.03 7.16
N ASN A 151 -0.44 13.87 7.18
CA ASN A 151 -1.00 14.40 8.43
C ASN A 151 -1.81 13.37 9.22
N THR A 152 -2.45 12.43 8.54
CA THR A 152 -3.31 11.43 9.19
C THR A 152 -2.52 10.22 9.69
N CYS A 153 -1.52 9.76 8.92
CA CYS A 153 -0.67 8.63 9.29
C CYS A 153 0.43 9.06 10.28
N GLY A 154 0.07 9.24 11.56
CA GLY A 154 0.96 9.77 12.60
C GLY A 154 2.22 8.93 12.92
N ARG A 155 2.39 7.74 12.32
CA ARG A 155 3.58 6.89 12.45
C ARG A 155 4.37 6.73 11.14
N LEU A 156 3.89 7.31 10.05
CA LEU A 156 4.49 7.15 8.73
C LEU A 156 5.88 7.77 8.72
N ARG A 157 6.90 6.96 8.42
CA ARG A 157 8.31 7.35 8.34
C ARG A 157 8.83 7.37 6.91
N PHE A 158 8.26 6.53 6.05
CA PHE A 158 8.66 6.40 4.66
C PHE A 158 7.43 6.47 3.76
N LEU A 159 7.44 7.40 2.82
CA LEU A 159 6.42 7.50 1.78
C LEU A 159 7.13 7.44 0.43
N GLU A 160 6.71 6.51 -0.42
CA GLU A 160 7.13 6.42 -1.81
C GLU A 160 5.90 6.54 -2.71
N LEU A 161 5.93 7.54 -3.58
CA LEU A 161 4.93 7.77 -4.61
C LEU A 161 5.51 7.32 -5.93
N ARG A 162 4.79 6.46 -6.64
CA ARG A 162 5.13 6.00 -7.98
C ARG A 162 4.04 6.50 -8.94
N HIS A 163 4.48 7.09 -10.05
CA HIS A 163 3.60 7.54 -11.13
C HIS A 163 2.47 8.49 -10.65
N SER A 164 2.78 9.36 -9.68
CA SER A 164 1.85 10.40 -9.24
C SER A 164 1.85 11.52 -10.28
N ASP A 165 0.97 11.39 -11.27
CA ASP A 165 0.66 12.43 -12.24
C ASP A 165 -0.48 13.29 -11.69
N VAL A 166 -0.13 14.49 -11.25
CA VAL A 166 -1.08 15.56 -11.00
C VAL A 166 -1.15 16.42 -12.27
N VAL A 167 -2.22 17.19 -12.43
CA VAL A 167 -2.41 18.15 -13.53
C VAL A 167 -1.13 18.96 -13.79
N ASP A 168 -0.89 19.36 -15.05
CA ASP A 168 0.28 20.16 -15.44
C ASP A 168 0.52 21.34 -14.49
N ASP A 169 1.81 21.58 -14.18
CA ASP A 169 2.29 22.63 -13.27
C ASP A 169 1.90 22.48 -11.79
N ALA A 170 1.47 21.30 -11.35
CA ALA A 170 1.16 21.06 -9.95
C ALA A 170 2.35 21.31 -9.00
N VAL A 171 2.05 21.96 -7.87
CA VAL A 171 2.96 22.13 -6.74
C VAL A 171 2.50 21.19 -5.62
N LEU A 172 3.41 20.34 -5.15
CA LEU A 172 3.18 19.50 -3.99
C LEU A 172 3.56 20.26 -2.72
N GLU A 173 2.56 20.78 -2.00
CA GLU A 173 2.78 21.47 -0.73
C GLU A 173 2.52 20.52 0.46
N ILE A 174 3.57 20.15 1.21
CA ILE A 174 3.43 19.32 2.41
C ILE A 174 3.67 20.16 3.66
N ASP A 175 2.57 20.45 4.34
CA ASP A 175 2.58 21.06 5.66
C ASP A 175 2.11 20.05 6.71
N ALA A 176 3.04 19.48 7.48
CA ALA A 176 2.74 18.38 8.39
C ALA A 176 3.54 18.45 9.69
N PRO A 177 3.26 19.44 10.56
CA PRO A 177 4.13 19.81 11.70
C PRO A 177 4.32 18.70 12.74
N ARG A 178 3.44 17.69 12.76
CA ARG A 178 3.50 16.53 13.67
C ARG A 178 3.97 15.26 12.99
N SER A 179 4.31 15.33 11.70
CA SER A 179 4.69 14.18 10.90
C SER A 179 5.94 13.49 11.43
N GLN A 180 5.94 12.16 11.29
CA GLN A 180 7.10 11.32 11.57
C GLN A 180 7.90 10.99 10.31
N LEU A 181 7.53 11.58 9.17
CA LEU A 181 8.11 11.29 7.86
C LEU A 181 9.60 11.66 7.86
N VAL A 182 10.43 10.66 7.56
CA VAL A 182 11.89 10.77 7.46
C VAL A 182 12.35 10.76 6.01
N CYS A 183 11.60 10.07 5.15
CA CYS A 183 11.91 9.88 3.74
C CYS A 183 10.65 10.04 2.91
N LEU A 184 10.69 10.97 1.97
CA LEU A 184 9.77 11.04 0.84
C LEU A 184 10.53 10.56 -0.38
N LYS A 185 9.91 9.78 -1.25
CA LYS A 185 10.45 9.42 -2.55
C LYS A 185 9.40 9.68 -3.61
N LEU A 186 9.81 10.35 -4.68
CA LEU A 186 8.99 10.62 -5.84
C LEU A 186 9.61 9.89 -7.02
N HIS A 187 8.91 8.88 -7.55
CA HIS A 187 9.37 8.07 -8.66
C HIS A 187 8.42 8.26 -9.83
N HIS A 188 8.92 8.78 -10.96
CA HIS A 188 8.10 9.15 -12.13
C HIS A 188 6.87 10.03 -11.77
N CYS A 189 7.04 11.01 -10.88
CA CYS A 189 5.96 11.92 -10.51
C CYS A 189 6.16 13.28 -11.20
N ASN A 190 5.09 13.86 -11.73
CA ASN A 190 5.12 15.11 -12.49
C ASN A 190 4.74 16.32 -11.63
N PHE A 191 5.57 16.63 -10.63
CA PHE A 191 5.44 17.86 -9.85
C PHE A 191 6.39 18.92 -10.37
N ARG A 192 5.89 20.12 -10.65
CA ARG A 192 6.73 21.27 -11.00
C ARG A 192 7.66 21.65 -9.84
N ARG A 193 7.14 21.57 -8.61
CA ARG A 193 7.87 21.90 -7.38
C ARG A 193 7.30 21.15 -6.18
N VAL A 194 8.14 20.90 -5.20
CA VAL A 194 7.77 20.32 -3.90
C VAL A 194 8.12 21.33 -2.80
N ASP A 195 7.10 21.84 -2.12
CA ASP A 195 7.24 22.80 -1.03
C ASP A 195 7.02 22.08 0.32
N LEU A 196 8.06 22.06 1.14
CA LEU A 196 8.08 21.38 2.44
C LEU A 196 8.03 22.43 3.55
N ILE A 197 6.85 22.66 4.10
CA ILE A 197 6.61 23.80 4.99
C ILE A 197 7.00 23.47 6.44
N ARG A 198 6.38 22.45 7.03
CA ARG A 198 6.69 21.99 8.40
C ARG A 198 6.79 20.47 8.42
N VAL A 199 7.90 19.90 7.95
CA VAL A 199 8.14 18.45 7.97
C VAL A 199 9.40 18.14 8.79
N PRO A 200 9.34 18.27 10.13
CA PRO A 200 10.53 18.45 10.98
C PRO A 200 11.51 17.27 11.02
N LYS A 201 11.05 16.06 10.68
CA LYS A 201 11.89 14.84 10.71
C LYS A 201 12.39 14.42 9.34
N LEU A 202 11.99 15.12 8.28
CA LEU A 202 12.34 14.75 6.91
C LEU A 202 13.82 14.98 6.67
N ARG A 203 14.49 13.96 6.15
CA ARG A 203 15.95 13.96 5.90
C ARG A 203 16.29 13.64 4.45
N ARG A 204 15.37 13.03 3.72
CA ARG A 204 15.57 12.57 2.34
C ARG A 204 14.30 12.81 1.53
N VAL A 205 14.51 13.33 0.33
CA VAL A 205 13.53 13.55 -0.73
C VAL A 205 14.15 13.00 -2.00
#